data_AF-A0A142YHK9-F1
#
_entry.id   AF-A0A142YHK9-F1
#
_cell.length_a   1.000
_cell.length_b   1.000
_cell.length_c   1.000
_cell.angle_alpha   90.00
_cell.angle_beta   90.00
_cell.angle_gamma   90.00
#
_symmetry.space_group_name_H-M   'P 1'
#
loop_
_entity.id
_entity.type
_entity.pdbx_description
1 polymer ?
#
loop_
_entity_poly.entity_id
_entity_poly.type
_entity_poly.pdbx_seq_one_letter_code
_entity_poly.pdbx_strand_id
1 'polypeptide(L)'
;MARCDQGYLCSVCGEEVEVLLDSELYLRYVLGEVDPELLPKLPERHLRCNPSLAQFIVDESFAAVVLDGPFAKAALDPSFVAEEEARVTAGYRRLLELSGPDRAGSIWDYPLANAREAPDRSEDSPTAEDGSAAGRGGRADDRGPSSR
;
A
#
# COMPACT_ATOMS: atom_id res chain seq x y z
N MET A 1 -32.81 12.50 21.84
CA MET A 1 -32.30 11.12 21.71
C MET A 1 -30.89 11.23 21.15
N ALA A 2 -29.91 10.79 21.94
CA ALA A 2 -28.50 11.08 21.74
C ALA A 2 -27.95 10.32 20.51
N ARG A 3 -27.15 10.99 19.68
CA ARG A 3 -26.41 10.39 18.54
C ARG A 3 -25.18 9.59 19.02
N CYS A 4 -25.26 8.97 20.18
CA CYS A 4 -24.07 8.47 20.89
C CYS A 4 -23.81 6.97 20.68
N ASP A 5 -24.64 6.28 19.91
CA ASP A 5 -24.59 4.82 19.78
C ASP A 5 -24.20 4.31 18.38
N GLN A 6 -23.76 5.19 17.46
CA GLN A 6 -23.19 4.71 16.20
C GLN A 6 -21.73 4.33 16.46
N GLY A 7 -21.40 3.05 16.32
CA GLY A 7 -20.02 2.57 16.42
C GLY A 7 -19.08 3.23 15.40
N TYR A 8 -17.87 2.72 15.26
CA TYR A 8 -16.95 3.21 14.23
C TYR A 8 -17.47 2.79 12.84
N LEU A 9 -18.18 3.70 12.18
CA LEU A 9 -18.74 3.46 10.85
C LEU A 9 -17.66 3.57 9.78
N CYS A 10 -17.62 2.57 8.91
CA CYS A 10 -16.78 2.59 7.74
C CYS A 10 -17.22 3.72 6.79
N SER A 11 -16.30 4.64 6.49
CA SER A 11 -16.54 5.78 5.59
C SER A 11 -16.90 5.42 4.14
N VAL A 12 -16.72 4.15 3.74
CA VAL A 12 -17.00 3.66 2.37
C VAL A 12 -18.37 3.00 2.28
N CYS A 13 -18.63 1.92 3.03
CA CYS A 13 -19.91 1.20 2.98
C CYS A 13 -20.96 1.70 3.98
N GLY A 14 -20.56 2.46 5.00
CA GLY A 14 -21.47 2.94 6.06
C GLY A 14 -21.84 1.90 7.13
N GLU A 15 -21.29 0.69 7.05
CA GLU A 15 -21.47 -0.36 8.06
C GLU A 15 -20.48 -0.22 9.22
N GLU A 16 -20.78 -0.81 10.37
CA GLU A 16 -19.90 -0.79 11.54
C GLU A 16 -18.64 -1.63 11.32
N VAL A 17 -17.51 -1.14 11.82
CA VAL A 17 -16.27 -1.89 11.94
C VAL A 17 -16.21 -2.46 13.35
N GLU A 18 -16.72 -3.68 13.50
CA GLU A 18 -16.94 -4.31 14.81
C GLU A 18 -15.65 -4.91 15.40
N VAL A 19 -14.74 -5.38 14.54
CA VAL A 19 -13.57 -6.18 14.94
C VAL A 19 -12.28 -5.47 14.54
N LEU A 20 -11.28 -5.50 15.43
CA LEU A 20 -9.94 -4.96 15.19
C LEU A 20 -9.31 -5.49 13.88
N LEU A 21 -9.55 -6.77 13.58
CA LEU A 21 -9.08 -7.45 12.37
C LEU A 21 -9.69 -6.92 11.07
N ASP A 22 -10.82 -6.23 11.15
CA ASP A 22 -11.43 -5.60 9.99
C ASP A 22 -11.03 -4.13 9.85
N SER A 23 -10.37 -3.53 10.85
CA SER A 23 -10.03 -2.10 10.85
C SER A 23 -8.78 -1.80 10.01
N GLU A 24 -9.00 -1.01 8.97
CA GLU A 24 -7.91 -0.43 8.17
C GLU A 24 -7.16 0.65 8.96
N LEU A 25 -7.85 1.42 9.79
CA LEU A 25 -7.23 2.47 10.59
C LEU A 25 -6.22 1.89 11.58
N TYR A 26 -6.56 0.79 12.25
CA TYR A 26 -5.65 0.11 13.16
C TYR A 26 -4.51 -0.61 12.44
N LEU A 27 -4.73 -1.15 11.24
CA LEU A 27 -3.63 -1.69 10.44
C LEU A 27 -2.61 -0.60 10.12
N ARG A 28 -3.07 0.56 9.64
CA ARG A 28 -2.19 1.70 9.34
C ARG A 28 -1.47 2.23 10.57
N TYR A 29 -2.13 2.25 11.72
CA TYR A 29 -1.49 2.56 12.99
C TYR A 29 -0.37 1.57 13.34
N VAL A 30 -0.64 0.26 13.22
CA VAL A 30 0.36 -0.79 13.48
C VAL A 30 1.57 -0.66 12.53
N LEU A 31 1.32 -0.24 11.29
CA LEU A 31 2.34 0.03 10.28
C LEU A 31 3.10 1.36 10.49
N GLY A 32 2.68 2.18 11.47
CA GLY A 32 3.30 3.48 11.78
C GLY A 32 2.85 4.63 10.88
N GLU A 33 1.83 4.43 10.05
CA GLU A 33 1.32 5.44 9.12
C GLU A 33 0.36 6.44 9.76
N VAL A 34 -0.09 6.15 10.98
CA VAL A 34 -1.05 6.96 11.75
C VAL A 34 -0.50 7.16 13.16
N ASP A 35 -0.54 8.40 13.65
CA ASP A 35 -0.21 8.70 15.04
C ASP A 35 -1.35 8.24 15.98
N PRO A 36 -1.06 7.61 17.13
CA PRO A 36 -2.10 7.15 18.05
C PRO A 36 -3.02 8.26 18.57
N GLU A 37 -2.55 9.50 18.67
CA GLU A 37 -3.37 10.66 19.06
C GLU A 37 -4.40 11.05 17.98
N LEU A 38 -4.20 10.59 16.74
CA LEU A 38 -5.12 10.80 15.62
C LEU A 38 -6.16 9.69 15.47
N LEU A 39 -5.96 8.53 16.10
CA LEU A 39 -6.91 7.41 16.03
C LEU A 39 -8.36 7.82 16.35
N PRO A 40 -8.66 8.62 17.39
CA PRO A 40 -10.04 9.01 17.69
C PRO A 40 -10.62 10.05 16.71
N LYS A 41 -9.79 10.65 15.85
CA LYS A 41 -10.15 11.76 14.96
C LYS A 41 -10.27 11.33 13.50
N LEU A 42 -9.65 10.21 13.13
CA LEU A 42 -9.65 9.70 11.78
C LEU A 42 -10.89 8.82 11.54
N PRO A 43 -11.46 8.85 10.32
CA PRO A 43 -12.56 7.97 9.98
C PRO A 43 -12.06 6.52 9.94
N GLU A 44 -12.97 5.60 10.28
CA GLU A 44 -12.72 4.17 10.19
C GLU A 44 -13.08 3.65 8.78
N ARG A 45 -12.50 2.52 8.40
CA ARG A 45 -12.78 1.82 7.15
C ARG A 45 -12.48 0.33 7.29
N HIS A 46 -13.30 -0.54 6.70
CA HIS A 46 -12.94 -1.96 6.64
C HIS A 46 -11.73 -2.19 5.73
N LEU A 47 -10.90 -3.19 6.04
CA LEU A 47 -9.82 -3.63 5.14
C LEU A 47 -10.35 -3.94 3.73
N ARG A 48 -11.47 -4.66 3.62
CA ARG A 48 -12.13 -4.96 2.33
C ARG A 48 -12.58 -3.71 1.56
N CYS A 49 -12.87 -2.63 2.27
CA CYS A 49 -13.26 -1.34 1.69
C CYS A 49 -12.05 -0.51 1.25
N ASN A 50 -10.82 -0.95 1.56
CA ASN A 50 -9.58 -0.42 1.03
C ASN A 50 -8.83 -1.48 0.20
N PRO A 51 -9.31 -1.85 -1.00
CA PRO A 51 -8.67 -2.89 -1.81
C PRO A 51 -7.23 -2.54 -2.20
N SER A 52 -6.89 -1.26 -2.29
CA SER A 52 -5.53 -0.81 -2.61
C SER A 52 -4.49 -1.23 -1.57
N LEU A 53 -4.85 -1.29 -0.29
CA LEU A 53 -3.98 -1.78 0.79
C LEU A 53 -4.20 -3.28 1.04
N ALA A 54 -5.46 -3.71 1.11
CA ALA A 54 -5.81 -5.08 1.51
C ALA A 54 -5.36 -6.16 0.52
N GLN A 55 -5.15 -5.83 -0.75
CA GLN A 55 -4.61 -6.77 -1.75
C GLN A 55 -3.20 -7.31 -1.43
N PHE A 56 -2.47 -6.61 -0.54
CA PHE A 56 -1.12 -7.01 -0.10
C PHE A 56 -1.14 -7.92 1.15
N ILE A 57 -2.29 -8.20 1.76
CA ILE A 57 -2.36 -9.14 2.88
C ILE A 57 -2.28 -10.58 2.34
N VAL A 58 -1.20 -11.29 2.71
CA VAL A 58 -0.96 -12.70 2.36
C VAL A 58 -0.93 -13.53 3.64
N ASP A 59 -2.11 -13.83 4.17
CA ASP A 59 -2.30 -14.64 5.36
C ASP A 59 -3.49 -15.58 5.20
N GLU A 60 -3.40 -16.81 5.72
CA GLU A 60 -4.44 -17.83 5.58
C GLU A 60 -5.74 -17.47 6.32
N SER A 61 -5.63 -16.63 7.35
CA SER A 61 -6.77 -16.15 8.13
C SER A 61 -7.49 -14.97 7.48
N PHE A 62 -6.96 -14.42 6.38
CA PHE A 62 -7.54 -13.30 5.67
C PHE A 62 -8.09 -13.70 4.31
N ALA A 63 -9.30 -13.24 3.99
CA ALA A 63 -9.88 -13.42 2.67
C ALA A 63 -9.18 -12.50 1.66
N ALA A 64 -8.38 -13.08 0.77
CA ALA A 64 -7.60 -12.33 -0.22
C ALA A 64 -8.47 -11.38 -1.05
N VAL A 65 -8.04 -10.12 -1.14
CA VAL A 65 -8.71 -9.09 -1.93
C VAL A 65 -8.01 -8.96 -3.28
N VAL A 66 -8.81 -9.04 -4.35
CA VAL A 66 -8.34 -8.83 -5.72
C VAL A 66 -8.89 -7.50 -6.22
N LEU A 67 -7.99 -6.64 -6.71
CA LEU A 67 -8.31 -5.40 -7.37
C LEU A 67 -8.00 -5.55 -8.86
N ASP A 68 -8.86 -5.04 -9.72
CA ASP A 68 -8.61 -4.95 -11.15
C ASP A 68 -8.08 -3.55 -11.53
N GLY A 69 -7.37 -3.48 -12.66
CA GLY A 69 -6.88 -2.24 -13.24
C GLY A 69 -5.40 -1.92 -12.92
N PRO A 70 -4.94 -0.70 -13.20
CA PRO A 70 -3.51 -0.36 -13.14
C PRO A 70 -2.92 -0.37 -11.73
N PHE A 71 -3.76 -0.31 -10.69
CA PHE A 71 -3.35 -0.41 -9.28
C PHE A 71 -3.51 -1.83 -8.71
N ALA A 72 -3.92 -2.79 -9.55
CA ALA A 72 -3.94 -4.19 -9.20
C ALA A 72 -2.51 -4.65 -8.87
N LYS A 73 -2.34 -5.43 -7.81
CA LYS A 73 -1.06 -6.03 -7.41
C LYS A 73 -0.34 -6.71 -8.57
N ALA A 74 -1.08 -7.38 -9.46
CA ALA A 74 -0.54 -8.07 -10.64
C ALA A 74 0.02 -7.13 -11.73
N ALA A 75 -0.32 -5.84 -11.69
CA ALA A 75 0.14 -4.82 -12.63
C ALA A 75 1.29 -3.95 -12.08
N LEU A 76 1.73 -4.19 -10.84
CA LEU A 76 2.80 -3.44 -10.18
C LEU A 76 4.16 -4.14 -10.30
N ASP A 77 5.22 -3.40 -9.99
CA ASP A 77 6.58 -3.96 -9.95
C ASP A 77 6.68 -5.12 -8.93
N PRO A 78 7.20 -6.30 -9.32
CA PRO A 78 7.25 -7.45 -8.43
C PRO A 78 8.07 -7.26 -7.15
N SER A 79 9.12 -6.42 -7.17
CA SER A 79 9.93 -6.16 -5.98
C SER A 79 9.17 -5.28 -4.99
N PHE A 80 8.51 -4.24 -5.48
CA PHE A 80 7.57 -3.44 -4.69
C PHE A 80 6.45 -4.30 -4.10
N VAL A 81 5.86 -5.19 -4.90
CA VAL A 81 4.81 -6.10 -4.44
C VAL A 81 5.29 -6.97 -3.29
N ALA A 82 6.48 -7.58 -3.40
CA ALA A 82 7.03 -8.42 -2.35
C ALA A 82 7.31 -7.63 -1.05
N GLU A 83 7.82 -6.40 -1.16
CA GLU A 83 8.03 -5.52 -0.01
C GLU A 83 6.71 -5.15 0.68
N GLU A 84 5.70 -4.75 -0.10
CA GLU A 84 4.39 -4.39 0.43
C GLU A 84 3.66 -5.59 1.01
N GLU A 85 3.74 -6.77 0.37
CA GLU A 85 3.18 -8.00 0.94
C GLU A 85 3.80 -8.32 2.29
N ALA A 86 5.13 -8.27 2.40
CA ALA A 86 5.82 -8.50 3.67
C ALA A 86 5.41 -7.48 4.75
N ARG A 87 5.37 -6.20 4.39
CA ARG A 87 5.04 -5.10 5.30
C ARG A 87 3.59 -5.18 5.80
N VAL A 88 2.64 -5.25 4.88
CA VAL A 88 1.21 -5.23 5.20
C VAL A 88 0.78 -6.53 5.88
N THR A 89 1.32 -7.68 5.47
CA THR A 89 1.07 -8.97 6.14
C THR A 89 1.62 -8.98 7.57
N ALA A 90 2.80 -8.42 7.81
CA ALA A 90 3.33 -8.30 9.18
C ALA A 90 2.41 -7.43 10.06
N GLY A 91 1.89 -6.33 9.51
CA GLY A 91 0.90 -5.50 10.20
C GLY A 91 -0.39 -6.25 10.53
N TYR A 92 -0.92 -7.03 9.58
CA TYR A 92 -2.14 -7.82 9.81
C TYR A 92 -1.92 -8.92 10.87
N ARG A 93 -0.80 -9.63 10.83
CA ARG A 93 -0.46 -10.62 11.87
C ARG A 93 -0.33 -10.00 13.24
N ARG A 94 0.19 -8.78 13.32
CA ARG A 94 0.19 -8.04 14.58
C ARG A 94 -1.22 -7.72 15.06
N LEU A 95 -2.17 -7.42 14.17
CA LEU A 95 -3.59 -7.31 14.57
C LEU A 95 -4.18 -8.63 15.06
N LEU A 96 -3.80 -9.78 14.48
CA LEU A 96 -4.18 -11.11 14.99
C LEU A 96 -3.70 -11.33 16.41
N GLU A 97 -2.42 -11.06 16.68
CA GLU A 97 -1.84 -11.13 18.03
C GLU A 97 -2.60 -10.24 19.02
N LEU A 98 -2.91 -9.01 18.61
CA LEU A 98 -3.62 -8.03 19.44
C LEU A 98 -5.10 -8.39 19.66
N SER A 99 -5.69 -9.19 18.80
CA SER A 99 -7.08 -9.66 18.91
C SER A 99 -7.21 -10.93 19.76
N GLY A 100 -6.10 -11.53 20.19
CA GLY A 100 -6.06 -12.74 21.01
C GLY A 100 -6.56 -12.54 22.46
N PRO A 101 -6.95 -13.61 23.15
CA PRO A 101 -7.52 -13.56 24.50
C PRO A 101 -6.53 -13.08 25.57
N ASP A 102 -5.23 -13.29 25.37
CA ASP A 102 -4.16 -12.93 26.33
C ASP A 102 -3.64 -11.48 26.15
N ARG A 103 -4.38 -10.65 25.41
CA ARG A 103 -4.03 -9.26 25.15
C ARG A 103 -3.99 -8.43 26.45
N ALA A 104 -2.79 -8.02 26.86
CA ALA A 104 -2.55 -7.14 28.00
C ALA A 104 -1.57 -5.98 27.69
N GLY A 105 -1.62 -5.43 26.47
CA GLY A 105 -0.73 -4.35 26.01
C GLY A 105 -1.39 -2.96 26.04
N SER A 106 -0.58 -1.93 26.24
CA SER A 106 -1.00 -0.55 26.03
C SER A 106 -1.15 -0.27 24.54
N ILE A 107 -1.98 0.71 24.15
CA ILE A 107 -2.12 1.10 22.74
C ILE A 107 -0.75 1.43 22.12
N TRP A 108 0.14 2.03 22.90
CA TRP A 108 1.51 2.39 22.51
C TRP A 108 2.42 1.20 22.16
N ASP A 109 2.02 -0.02 22.51
CA ASP A 109 2.76 -1.27 22.23
C ASP A 109 2.28 -1.95 20.94
N TYR A 110 1.27 -1.38 20.26
CA TYR A 110 0.68 -1.98 19.07
C TYR A 110 1.57 -1.89 17.82
N PRO A 111 2.26 -0.77 17.52
CA PRO A 111 3.06 -0.64 16.31
C PRO A 111 4.18 -1.67 16.19
N LEU A 112 4.50 -2.07 14.96
CA LEU A 112 5.67 -2.90 14.68
C LEU A 112 6.95 -2.17 15.11
N ALA A 113 7.97 -2.92 15.53
CA ALA A 113 9.23 -2.32 15.98
C ALA A 113 9.88 -1.42 14.92
N ASN A 114 9.83 -1.82 13.64
CA ASN A 114 10.35 -1.07 12.50
C ASN A 114 9.42 0.06 12.02
N ALA A 115 8.17 0.13 12.49
CA ALA A 115 7.24 1.19 12.12
C ALA A 115 7.66 2.57 12.66
N ARG A 116 8.40 2.58 13.77
CA ARG A 116 8.95 3.80 14.39
C ARG A 116 10.23 4.31 13.70
N GLU A 117 10.79 3.53 12.78
CA GLU A 117 12.11 3.73 12.18
C GLU A 117 12.04 4.07 10.67
N ALA A 118 10.85 4.44 10.17
CA ALA A 118 10.61 4.67 8.74
C ALA A 118 11.76 5.45 8.06
N PRO A 119 12.48 4.85 7.09
CA PRO A 119 13.56 5.53 6.42
C PRO A 119 13.02 6.60 5.49
N ASP A 120 13.69 7.76 5.51
CA ASP A 120 13.62 8.81 4.50
C ASP A 120 13.78 8.19 3.10
N ARG A 121 12.66 7.96 2.41
CA ARG A 121 12.64 7.60 0.98
C ARG A 121 12.85 8.88 0.18
N SER A 122 14.02 9.49 0.34
CA SER A 122 14.50 10.51 -0.59
C SER A 122 14.64 9.86 -1.97
N GLU A 123 13.96 10.49 -2.91
CA GLU A 123 13.75 10.10 -4.29
C GLU A 123 15.08 9.82 -5.03
N ASP A 124 15.26 8.62 -5.56
CA ASP A 124 16.21 8.37 -6.65
C ASP A 124 15.50 7.53 -7.72
N SER A 125 14.82 8.24 -8.63
CA SER A 125 14.47 7.71 -9.94
C SER A 125 15.49 8.25 -10.93
N PRO A 126 16.35 7.40 -11.54
CA PRO A 126 17.12 7.85 -12.68
C PRO A 126 16.14 8.05 -13.84
N THR A 127 15.91 9.30 -14.22
CA THR A 127 15.29 9.66 -15.49
C THR A 127 16.17 9.13 -16.61
N ALA A 128 15.79 7.99 -17.19
CA ALA A 128 16.30 7.58 -18.49
C ALA A 128 15.74 8.57 -19.52
N GLU A 129 16.50 9.62 -19.83
CA GLU A 129 16.19 10.49 -20.95
C GLU A 129 16.40 9.73 -22.25
N ASP A 130 15.29 9.68 -22.98
CA ASP A 130 15.01 8.99 -24.22
C ASP A 130 15.88 9.53 -25.37
N GLY A 131 16.73 8.66 -25.91
CA GLY A 131 17.44 8.92 -27.16
C GLY A 131 16.48 8.76 -28.34
N SER A 132 15.91 9.86 -28.83
CA SER A 132 15.32 9.88 -30.18
C SER A 132 15.21 11.28 -30.78
N ALA A 133 16.02 11.52 -31.81
CA ALA A 133 15.73 12.49 -32.87
C ALA A 133 16.27 11.97 -34.22
N ALA A 134 15.40 11.31 -34.99
CA ALA A 134 15.43 11.32 -36.45
C ALA A 134 15.13 12.76 -36.95
N GLY A 135 15.54 13.30 -38.10
CA GLY A 135 16.23 12.82 -39.29
C GLY A 135 16.03 13.84 -40.44
N ARG A 136 16.61 13.53 -41.61
CA ARG A 136 16.28 13.96 -43.00
C ARG A 136 17.20 14.96 -43.73
N GLY A 137 17.50 14.57 -44.99
CA GLY A 137 18.08 15.34 -46.09
C GLY A 137 19.39 14.72 -46.58
N GLY A 138 19.53 13.97 -47.67
CA GLY A 138 18.76 13.87 -48.90
C GLY A 138 19.48 14.56 -50.05
N ARG A 139 20.38 13.85 -50.78
CA ARG A 139 20.51 13.87 -52.26
C ARG A 139 21.68 13.00 -52.74
N ALA A 140 21.36 12.20 -53.75
CA ALA A 140 22.27 11.46 -54.60
C ALA A 140 23.00 12.42 -55.56
N ASP A 141 24.20 12.07 -56.00
CA ASP A 141 24.64 12.21 -57.40
C ASP A 141 25.94 11.40 -57.64
N ASP A 142 25.75 10.26 -58.29
CA ASP A 142 26.48 9.70 -59.44
C ASP A 142 27.85 10.32 -59.86
N ARG A 143 28.91 9.48 -59.80
CA ARG A 143 30.11 9.39 -60.67
C ARG A 143 31.06 8.38 -60.02
N GLY A 144 31.15 7.11 -60.44
CA GLY A 144 31.62 6.60 -61.73
C GLY A 144 32.90 5.75 -61.47
N PRO A 145 33.07 4.53 -62.00
CA PRO A 145 34.16 3.63 -61.60
C PRO A 145 35.38 3.68 -62.53
N SER A 146 36.42 2.95 -62.12
CA SER A 146 37.51 2.35 -62.91
C SER A 146 38.87 3.05 -63.04
N SER A 147 39.84 2.45 -62.34
CA SER A 147 41.01 1.77 -62.91
C SER A 147 41.98 2.56 -63.82
N ARG A 148 43.17 2.88 -63.31
CA ARG A 148 44.46 2.42 -63.84
C ARG A 148 45.61 2.74 -62.89
#